data_AF-A0A7S1MDK1-F1
#
_entry.id   AF-A0A7S1MDK1-F1
#
_cell.length_a   1.000
_cell.length_b   1.000
_cell.length_c   1.000
_cell.angle_alpha   90.00
_cell.angle_beta   90.00
_cell.angle_gamma   90.00
#
_symmetry.space_group_name_H-M   'P 1'
#
loop_
_entity.id
_entity.type
_entity.pdbx_description
1 polymer ?
#
loop_
_entity_poly.entity_id
_entity_poly.type
_entity_poly.pdbx_seq_one_letter_code
_entity_poly.pdbx_strand_id
1 'polypeptide(L)'
;MSAQSACVVVDPVSTGGTLAAEIASRGYAVVALWSQEVTPLMRTHVPASVRGIRYHAEVEEQSCLAATAEAVRASCQGLELLACIVGCETGVALADALSEELGLRTNGTEKNRRNKSVQQRCVKASGLRAVREAVGTSWSQAESFAESESMPVVVKPVESAGSEGVKLCRSFEETRAHFNLLMGAQRTVGSFGAAVLVQEYLRGKEYVVDHVSRDGVHKTVMVWVYDKRA
;
A
#
# COMPACT_ATOMS: atom_id res chain seq x y z
N MET A 1 -10.97 8.47 -31.47
CA MET A 1 -9.73 7.75 -31.87
C MET A 1 -9.71 6.46 -31.08
N SER A 2 -9.51 5.30 -31.72
CA SER A 2 -9.29 4.05 -31.00
C SER A 2 -7.97 4.14 -30.25
N ALA A 3 -7.93 3.69 -28.99
CA ALA A 3 -6.66 3.56 -28.27
C ALA A 3 -5.71 2.65 -29.07
N GLN A 4 -4.42 3.00 -29.10
CA GLN A 4 -3.38 2.14 -29.68
C GLN A 4 -2.64 1.34 -28.59
N SER A 5 -2.79 1.76 -27.34
CA SER A 5 -2.06 1.21 -26.21
C SER A 5 -2.96 1.13 -24.96
N ALA A 6 -2.63 0.19 -24.07
CA ALA A 6 -3.31 -0.06 -22.83
C ALA A 6 -2.40 0.16 -21.62
N CYS A 7 -3.00 0.52 -20.49
CA CYS A 7 -2.38 0.56 -19.18
C CYS A 7 -3.22 -0.26 -18.21
N VAL A 8 -2.56 -1.01 -17.33
CA VAL A 8 -3.21 -1.69 -16.22
C VAL A 8 -3.21 -0.78 -15.01
N VAL A 9 -4.37 -0.67 -14.35
CA VAL A 9 -4.47 -0.09 -13.01
C VAL A 9 -4.90 -1.19 -12.06
N VAL A 10 -4.03 -1.52 -11.10
CA VAL A 10 -4.30 -2.56 -10.10
C VAL A 10 -5.07 -1.94 -8.95
N ASP A 11 -6.25 -2.48 -8.65
CA ASP A 11 -7.18 -1.99 -7.65
C ASP A 11 -7.49 -0.49 -7.80
N PRO A 12 -8.20 -0.06 -8.87
CA PRO A 12 -8.60 1.33 -9.10
C PRO A 12 -9.70 1.80 -8.12
N VAL A 13 -9.45 1.64 -6.83
CA VAL A 13 -10.31 2.08 -5.71
C VAL A 13 -9.73 3.34 -5.06
N SER A 14 -10.55 4.05 -4.31
CA SER A 14 -10.25 5.37 -3.75
C SER A 14 -9.76 6.31 -4.87
N THR A 15 -8.71 7.08 -4.62
CA THR A 15 -8.06 7.95 -5.61
C THR A 15 -7.48 7.20 -6.82
N GLY A 16 -7.33 5.87 -6.75
CA GLY A 16 -6.97 5.03 -7.89
C GLY A 16 -7.98 5.07 -9.03
N GLY A 17 -9.27 5.31 -8.73
CA GLY A 17 -10.28 5.54 -9.76
C GLY A 17 -10.04 6.84 -10.54
N THR A 18 -9.53 7.89 -9.87
CA THR A 18 -9.14 9.15 -10.52
C THR A 18 -7.94 8.97 -11.43
N LEU A 19 -6.96 8.15 -11.00
CA LEU A 19 -5.82 7.78 -11.83
C LEU A 19 -6.28 7.04 -13.11
N ALA A 20 -7.16 6.05 -12.96
CA ALA A 20 -7.73 5.33 -14.10
C ALA A 20 -8.48 6.27 -15.07
N ALA A 21 -9.29 7.19 -14.54
CA ALA A 21 -10.02 8.17 -15.35
C ALA A 21 -9.07 9.09 -16.12
N GLU A 22 -7.97 9.52 -15.49
CA GLU A 22 -6.97 10.38 -16.11
C GLU A 22 -6.14 9.66 -17.18
N ILE A 23 -5.90 8.35 -17.03
CA ILE A 23 -5.28 7.54 -18.08
C ILE A 23 -6.23 7.44 -19.29
N ALA A 24 -7.51 7.17 -19.04
CA ALA A 24 -8.52 7.09 -20.08
C ALA A 24 -8.73 8.43 -20.81
N SER A 25 -8.73 9.56 -20.09
CA SER A 25 -8.87 10.90 -20.66
C SER A 25 -7.75 11.26 -21.65
N ARG A 26 -6.58 10.64 -21.47
CA ARG A 26 -5.40 10.77 -22.35
C ARG A 26 -5.43 9.84 -23.56
N GLY A 27 -6.48 9.03 -23.73
CA GLY A 27 -6.69 8.17 -24.90
C GLY A 27 -6.11 6.76 -24.79
N TYR A 28 -5.63 6.35 -23.61
CA TYR A 28 -5.19 4.98 -23.36
C TYR A 28 -6.36 4.09 -22.95
N ALA A 29 -6.34 2.82 -23.37
CA ALA A 29 -7.23 1.83 -22.82
C ALA A 29 -6.83 1.49 -21.38
N VAL A 30 -7.81 1.35 -20.49
CA VAL A 30 -7.56 0.99 -19.09
C VAL A 30 -8.03 -0.44 -18.83
N VAL A 31 -7.11 -1.30 -18.43
CA VAL A 31 -7.42 -2.62 -17.87
C VAL A 31 -7.44 -2.49 -16.36
N ALA A 32 -8.60 -2.69 -15.72
CA ALA A 32 -8.68 -2.78 -14.27
C ALA A 32 -8.30 -4.20 -13.84
N LEU A 33 -7.25 -4.34 -13.03
CA LEU A 33 -6.88 -5.61 -12.42
C LEU A 33 -7.28 -5.59 -10.95
N TRP A 34 -8.09 -6.57 -10.54
CA TRP A 34 -8.59 -6.68 -9.17
C TRP A 34 -7.80 -7.75 -8.41
N SER A 35 -7.13 -7.37 -7.33
CA SER A 35 -6.44 -8.30 -6.43
C SER A 35 -7.42 -9.09 -5.57
N GLN A 36 -6.97 -10.22 -5.03
CA GLN A 36 -7.75 -11.04 -4.09
C GLN A 36 -8.11 -10.30 -2.80
N GLU A 37 -7.39 -9.23 -2.44
CA GLU A 37 -7.69 -8.39 -1.27
C GLU A 37 -8.92 -7.48 -1.49
N VAL A 38 -9.34 -7.24 -2.74
CA VAL A 38 -10.42 -6.30 -3.07
C VAL A 38 -11.79 -6.97 -3.13
N THR A 39 -12.64 -6.59 -2.18
CA THR A 39 -14.06 -7.02 -2.16
C THR A 39 -14.92 -6.23 -3.16
N PRO A 40 -16.09 -6.76 -3.59
CA PRO A 40 -17.01 -6.03 -4.46
C PRO A 40 -17.44 -4.67 -3.91
N LEU A 41 -17.58 -4.54 -2.58
CA LEU A 41 -17.92 -3.27 -1.94
C LEU A 41 -16.79 -2.24 -2.13
N MET A 42 -15.54 -2.65 -1.95
CA MET A 42 -14.37 -1.78 -2.13
C MET A 42 -14.25 -1.27 -3.57
N ARG A 43 -14.64 -2.05 -4.59
CA ARG A 43 -14.66 -1.62 -6.00
C ARG A 43 -15.55 -0.40 -6.24
N THR A 44 -16.58 -0.21 -5.41
CA THR A 44 -17.49 0.95 -5.50
C THR A 44 -16.94 2.21 -4.82
N HIS A 45 -15.90 2.07 -4.00
CA HIS A 45 -15.34 3.15 -3.21
C HIS A 45 -14.43 4.03 -4.08
N VAL A 46 -15.01 4.87 -4.92
CA VAL A 46 -14.29 5.86 -5.75
C VAL A 46 -14.90 7.26 -5.58
N PRO A 47 -14.12 8.33 -5.84
CA PRO A 47 -14.63 9.70 -5.84
C PRO A 47 -15.85 9.86 -6.74
N ALA A 48 -16.79 10.72 -6.34
CA ALA A 48 -18.04 10.94 -7.07
C ALA A 48 -17.82 11.34 -8.55
N SER A 49 -16.74 12.07 -8.84
CA SER A 49 -16.36 12.52 -10.19
C SER A 49 -16.03 11.40 -11.18
N VAL A 50 -15.71 10.20 -10.68
CA VAL A 50 -15.29 9.05 -11.50
C VAL A 50 -16.14 7.80 -11.27
N ARG A 51 -17.28 7.95 -10.58
CA ARG A 51 -18.26 6.87 -10.46
C ARG A 51 -18.77 6.48 -11.85
N GLY A 52 -18.82 5.18 -12.11
CA GLY A 52 -19.23 4.65 -13.42
C GLY A 52 -18.17 4.78 -14.52
N ILE A 53 -16.89 4.96 -14.16
CA ILE A 53 -15.78 4.80 -15.09
C ILE A 53 -15.92 3.47 -15.84
N ARG A 54 -15.71 3.51 -17.16
CA ARG A 54 -15.72 2.31 -18.02
C ARG A 54 -14.30 1.90 -18.31
N TYR A 55 -13.99 0.65 -18.00
CA TYR A 55 -12.72 0.03 -18.34
C TYR A 55 -12.79 -0.60 -19.73
N HIS A 56 -11.65 -0.71 -20.39
CA HIS A 56 -11.51 -1.50 -21.61
C HIS A 56 -11.73 -2.98 -21.30
N ALA A 57 -11.15 -3.45 -20.19
CA ALA A 57 -11.35 -4.78 -19.65
C ALA A 57 -11.23 -4.76 -18.12
N GLU A 58 -11.84 -5.74 -17.48
CA GLU A 58 -11.65 -6.05 -16.06
C GLU A 58 -11.08 -7.45 -15.94
N VAL A 59 -10.04 -7.61 -15.14
CA VAL A 59 -9.32 -8.86 -14.94
C VAL A 59 -9.25 -9.12 -13.43
N GLU A 60 -9.50 -10.36 -13.03
CA GLU A 60 -9.27 -10.81 -11.65
C GLU A 60 -7.85 -11.36 -11.54
N GLU A 61 -7.21 -11.18 -10.39
CA GLU A 61 -5.98 -11.89 -10.05
C GLU A 61 -6.19 -13.41 -10.16
N GLN A 62 -5.26 -14.09 -10.81
CA GLN A 62 -5.33 -15.52 -11.07
C GLN A 62 -4.60 -16.33 -9.98
N SER A 63 -4.57 -17.65 -10.11
CA SER A 63 -3.92 -18.55 -9.15
C SER A 63 -2.41 -18.34 -9.01
N CYS A 64 -1.76 -17.71 -10.00
CA CYS A 64 -0.36 -17.34 -9.95
C CYS A 64 -0.07 -16.09 -10.79
N LEU A 65 1.14 -15.55 -10.62
CA LEU A 65 1.57 -14.32 -11.29
C LEU A 65 1.61 -14.49 -12.82
N ALA A 66 2.16 -15.59 -13.33
CA ALA A 66 2.25 -15.88 -14.76
C ALA A 66 0.86 -15.94 -15.41
N ALA A 67 -0.10 -16.65 -14.79
CA ALA A 67 -1.48 -16.71 -15.26
C ALA A 67 -2.16 -15.32 -15.23
N THR A 68 -1.85 -14.50 -14.22
CA THR A 68 -2.36 -13.12 -14.14
C THR A 68 -1.80 -12.27 -15.27
N ALA A 69 -0.50 -12.39 -15.57
CA ALA A 69 0.15 -11.71 -16.68
C ALA A 69 -0.43 -12.11 -18.04
N GLU A 70 -0.69 -13.40 -18.26
CA GLU A 70 -1.35 -13.91 -19.46
C GLU A 70 -2.77 -13.36 -19.62
N ALA A 71 -3.57 -13.37 -18.54
CA ALA A 71 -4.93 -12.83 -18.55
C ALA A 71 -4.94 -11.32 -18.88
N VAL A 72 -4.02 -10.56 -18.28
CA VAL A 72 -3.83 -9.13 -18.59
C VAL A 72 -3.45 -8.92 -20.05
N ARG A 73 -2.47 -9.66 -20.58
CA ARG A 73 -2.07 -9.56 -22.00
C ARG A 73 -3.22 -9.90 -22.95
N ALA A 74 -3.97 -10.97 -22.66
CA ALA A 74 -5.13 -11.36 -23.46
C ALA A 74 -6.23 -10.29 -23.45
N SER A 75 -6.45 -9.64 -22.30
CA SER A 75 -7.45 -8.57 -22.15
C SER A 75 -7.13 -7.30 -22.94
N CYS A 76 -5.87 -7.11 -23.36
CA CYS A 76 -5.47 -5.95 -24.15
C CYS A 76 -5.91 -6.03 -25.63
N GLN A 77 -6.40 -7.18 -26.12
CA GLN A 77 -6.95 -7.34 -27.48
C GLN A 77 -6.07 -6.78 -28.62
N GLY A 78 -4.75 -6.97 -28.51
CA GLY A 78 -3.77 -6.49 -29.50
C GLY A 78 -3.27 -5.05 -29.29
N LEU A 79 -3.74 -4.36 -28.24
CA LEU A 79 -3.16 -3.10 -27.81
C LEU A 79 -1.79 -3.31 -27.17
N GLU A 80 -0.87 -2.38 -27.40
CA GLU A 80 0.43 -2.38 -26.74
C GLU A 80 0.26 -2.07 -25.25
N LEU A 81 0.74 -2.95 -24.36
CA LEU A 81 0.70 -2.73 -22.92
C LEU A 81 1.89 -1.87 -22.48
N LEU A 82 1.62 -0.66 -21.97
CA LEU A 82 2.66 0.33 -21.66
C LEU A 82 3.02 0.44 -20.19
N ALA A 83 2.08 0.17 -19.30
CA ALA A 83 2.26 0.39 -17.87
C ALA A 83 1.37 -0.52 -17.03
N CYS A 84 1.85 -0.84 -15.83
CA CYS A 84 1.09 -1.44 -14.74
C CYS A 84 1.27 -0.52 -13.52
N ILE A 85 0.17 0.09 -13.06
CA ILE A 85 0.21 1.15 -12.05
C ILE A 85 -0.66 0.76 -10.86
N VAL A 86 -0.16 1.00 -9.66
CA VAL A 86 -0.90 0.81 -8.41
C VAL A 86 -2.02 1.86 -8.31
N GLY A 87 -3.26 1.41 -8.20
CA GLY A 87 -4.43 2.24 -7.88
C GLY A 87 -4.66 2.40 -6.39
N CYS A 88 -4.40 1.36 -5.59
CA CYS A 88 -4.59 1.38 -4.14
C CYS A 88 -3.54 0.53 -3.40
N GLU A 89 -3.44 0.73 -2.07
CA GLU A 89 -2.53 0.01 -1.16
C GLU A 89 -2.62 -1.52 -1.30
N THR A 90 -3.82 -2.06 -1.49
CA THR A 90 -4.05 -3.50 -1.70
C THR A 90 -3.33 -4.04 -2.93
N GLY A 91 -3.21 -3.22 -3.98
CA GLY A 91 -2.62 -3.61 -5.25
C GLY A 91 -1.10 -3.46 -5.31
N VAL A 92 -0.43 -2.95 -4.27
CA VAL A 92 1.01 -2.65 -4.31
C VAL A 92 1.84 -3.88 -4.62
N ALA A 93 1.65 -4.97 -3.87
CA ALA A 93 2.44 -6.18 -4.03
C ALA A 93 2.21 -6.83 -5.41
N LEU A 94 0.94 -6.94 -5.82
CA LEU A 94 0.58 -7.51 -7.12
C LEU A 94 1.12 -6.66 -8.27
N ALA A 95 0.99 -5.33 -8.22
CA ALA A 95 1.46 -4.46 -9.29
C ALA A 95 2.99 -4.47 -9.44
N ASP A 96 3.73 -4.46 -8.32
CA ASP A 96 5.19 -4.51 -8.35
C ASP A 96 5.68 -5.82 -8.97
N ALA A 97 5.13 -6.96 -8.53
CA ALA A 97 5.48 -8.27 -9.10
C ALA A 97 5.03 -8.42 -10.56
N LEU A 98 3.82 -7.96 -10.88
CA LEU A 98 3.27 -8.09 -12.23
C LEU A 98 3.99 -7.20 -13.24
N SER A 99 4.40 -5.99 -12.83
CA SER A 99 5.20 -5.13 -13.70
C SER A 99 6.57 -5.72 -14.01
N GLU A 100 7.21 -6.41 -13.07
CA GLU A 100 8.43 -7.19 -13.32
C GLU A 100 8.17 -8.35 -14.31
N GLU A 101 7.15 -9.17 -14.07
CA GLU A 101 6.74 -10.29 -14.94
C GLU A 101 6.40 -9.85 -16.37
N LEU A 102 5.77 -8.69 -16.51
CA LEU A 102 5.40 -8.11 -17.81
C LEU A 102 6.56 -7.40 -18.51
N GLY A 103 7.71 -7.21 -17.85
CA GLY A 103 8.84 -6.45 -18.39
C GLY A 103 8.57 -4.95 -18.52
N LEU A 104 7.68 -4.42 -17.68
CA LEU A 104 7.29 -3.00 -17.68
C LEU A 104 8.16 -2.20 -16.70
N ARG A 105 8.13 -0.87 -16.84
CA ARG A 105 8.74 0.00 -15.83
C ARG A 105 8.10 -0.27 -14.46
N THR A 106 8.93 -0.47 -13.45
CA THR A 106 8.51 -0.94 -12.12
C THR A 106 9.22 -0.19 -10.99
N ASN A 107 8.56 -0.14 -9.83
CA ASN A 107 9.22 0.20 -8.56
C ASN A 107 9.93 -1.02 -7.92
N GLY A 108 9.64 -2.21 -8.45
CA GLY A 108 10.24 -3.48 -8.08
C GLY A 108 9.70 -4.09 -6.78
N THR A 109 9.88 -5.40 -6.64
CA THR A 109 9.50 -6.16 -5.43
C THR A 109 10.55 -6.12 -4.33
N GLU A 110 11.78 -5.67 -4.64
CA GLU A 110 12.96 -5.71 -3.77
C GLU A 110 12.73 -5.06 -2.39
N LYS A 111 12.03 -3.94 -2.37
CA LYS A 111 11.76 -3.18 -1.13
C LYS A 111 10.28 -3.32 -0.83
N ASN A 112 9.87 -4.26 0.02
CA ASN A 112 8.46 -4.42 0.41
C ASN A 112 7.87 -3.07 0.87
N ARG A 113 7.14 -2.40 -0.02
CA ARG A 113 6.67 -1.03 0.16
C ARG A 113 5.40 -0.93 1.01
N ARG A 114 4.88 -2.05 1.52
CA ARG A 114 3.78 -2.09 2.50
C ARG A 114 4.25 -2.35 3.93
N ASN A 115 5.43 -2.94 4.09
CA ASN A 115 5.96 -3.30 5.39
C ASN A 115 6.56 -2.07 6.09
N LYS A 116 5.84 -1.58 7.12
CA LYS A 116 6.21 -0.36 7.86
C LYS A 116 7.62 -0.44 8.49
N SER A 117 8.09 -1.61 8.90
CA SER A 117 9.46 -1.76 9.45
C SER A 117 10.53 -1.71 8.37
N VAL A 118 10.29 -2.35 7.21
CA VAL A 118 11.19 -2.23 6.06
C VAL A 118 11.31 -0.76 5.64
N GLN A 119 10.19 -0.05 5.56
CA GLN A 119 10.18 1.39 5.28
C GLN A 119 11.04 2.19 6.28
N GLN A 120 10.88 1.99 7.60
CA GLN A 120 11.70 2.68 8.60
C GLN A 120 13.19 2.35 8.50
N ARG A 121 13.54 1.07 8.24
CA ARG A 121 14.93 0.66 8.01
C ARG A 121 15.52 1.34 6.77
N CYS A 122 14.77 1.47 5.68
CA CYS A 122 15.22 2.20 4.49
C CYS A 122 15.46 3.69 4.77
N VAL A 123 14.57 4.34 5.53
CA VAL A 123 14.73 5.74 5.95
C VAL A 123 16.01 5.90 6.78
N LYS A 124 16.21 5.02 7.77
CA LYS A 124 17.41 5.03 8.62
C LYS A 124 18.70 4.82 7.82
N ALA A 125 18.70 3.84 6.91
CA ALA A 125 19.85 3.54 6.04
C ALA A 125 20.21 4.70 5.10
N SER A 126 19.24 5.58 4.81
CA SER A 126 19.44 6.79 4.00
C SER A 126 20.00 7.97 4.81
N GLY A 127 20.31 7.79 6.11
CA GLY A 127 20.83 8.84 6.99
C GLY A 127 19.77 9.80 7.53
N LEU A 128 18.49 9.53 7.28
CA LEU A 128 17.38 10.32 7.81
C LEU A 128 16.96 9.84 9.20
N ARG A 129 16.34 10.73 9.98
CA ARG A 129 15.73 10.36 11.26
C ARG A 129 14.57 9.40 11.00
N ALA A 130 14.69 8.18 11.50
CA ALA A 130 13.65 7.16 11.46
C ALA A 130 13.05 6.96 12.84
N VAL A 131 11.82 6.45 12.87
CA VAL A 131 11.10 6.11 14.10
C VAL A 131 11.83 4.96 14.79
N ARG A 132 12.12 5.09 16.09
CA ARG A 132 12.58 3.99 16.93
C ARG A 132 11.45 2.99 17.11
N GLU A 133 11.77 1.73 16.90
CA GLU A 133 10.77 0.66 16.92
C GLU A 133 11.35 -0.68 17.38
N ALA A 134 10.46 -1.52 17.88
CA ALA A 134 10.64 -2.97 17.94
C ALA A 134 9.53 -3.67 17.15
N VAL A 135 9.87 -4.80 16.54
CA VAL A 135 8.96 -5.63 15.75
C VAL A 135 8.94 -7.01 16.36
N GLY A 136 7.76 -7.60 16.54
CA GLY A 136 7.64 -8.94 17.06
C GLY A 136 6.46 -9.73 16.48
N THR A 137 6.65 -11.04 16.39
CA THR A 137 5.58 -12.05 16.24
C THR A 137 5.15 -12.62 17.61
N SER A 138 5.86 -12.23 18.68
CA SER A 138 5.54 -12.47 20.08
C SER A 138 5.90 -11.26 20.94
N TRP A 139 5.23 -11.13 22.08
CA TRP A 139 5.45 -10.02 23.01
C TRP A 139 6.92 -9.91 23.46
N SER A 140 7.56 -11.05 23.74
CA SER A 140 8.94 -11.11 24.22
C SER A 140 9.96 -10.42 23.30
N GLN A 141 9.65 -10.28 22.00
CA GLN A 141 10.51 -9.60 21.04
C GLN A 141 10.40 -8.06 21.10
N ALA A 142 9.31 -7.54 21.66
CA ALA A 142 9.07 -6.09 21.80
C ALA A 142 9.13 -5.60 23.25
N GLU A 143 9.12 -6.52 24.22
CA GLU A 143 9.06 -6.23 25.66
C GLU A 143 10.17 -5.29 26.13
N SER A 144 11.44 -5.63 25.86
CA SER A 144 12.58 -4.80 26.29
C SER A 144 12.56 -3.38 25.71
N PHE A 145 12.05 -3.22 24.48
CA PHE A 145 11.83 -1.89 23.90
C PHE A 145 10.72 -1.14 24.63
N ALA A 146 9.59 -1.80 24.89
CA ALA A 146 8.47 -1.19 25.60
C ALA A 146 8.80 -0.80 27.05
N GLU A 147 9.72 -1.51 27.72
CA GLU A 147 10.21 -1.16 29.06
C GLU A 147 11.15 0.05 29.06
N SER A 148 11.96 0.19 28.02
CA SER A 148 13.00 1.23 27.93
C SER A 148 12.53 2.51 27.26
N GLU A 149 11.48 2.45 26.44
CA GLU A 149 10.97 3.59 25.70
C GLU A 149 10.06 4.48 26.55
N SER A 150 10.12 5.80 26.32
CA SER A 150 9.23 6.74 27.00
C SER A 150 7.80 6.63 26.47
N MET A 151 6.84 6.58 27.39
CA MET A 151 5.41 6.59 27.05
C MET A 151 4.94 7.99 26.61
N PRO A 152 3.92 8.08 25.74
CA PRO A 152 3.21 6.97 25.10
C PRO A 152 3.98 6.35 23.94
N VAL A 153 3.58 5.15 23.53
CA VAL A 153 4.07 4.45 22.33
C VAL A 153 2.92 4.15 21.37
N VAL A 154 3.21 3.96 20.09
CA VAL A 154 2.23 3.54 19.08
C VAL A 154 2.38 2.05 18.82
N VAL A 155 1.29 1.30 18.98
CA VAL A 155 1.23 -0.13 18.68
C VAL A 155 0.35 -0.36 17.46
N LYS A 156 0.85 -1.07 16.44
CA LYS A 156 0.14 -1.29 15.18
C LYS A 156 0.63 -2.53 14.40
N PRO A 157 -0.17 -3.11 13.50
CA PRO A 157 0.31 -4.15 12.59
C PRO A 157 1.41 -3.64 11.64
N VAL A 158 2.33 -4.52 11.27
CA VAL A 158 3.39 -4.22 10.30
C VAL A 158 2.80 -3.88 8.93
N GLU A 159 1.84 -4.67 8.46
CA GLU A 159 1.10 -4.46 7.21
C GLU A 159 -0.37 -4.21 7.55
N SER A 160 -0.87 -3.03 7.19
CA SER A 160 -2.27 -2.61 7.34
C SER A 160 -2.49 -1.28 6.62
N ALA A 161 -3.73 -1.01 6.22
CA ALA A 161 -4.18 0.25 5.64
C ALA A 161 -5.17 0.98 6.57
N GLY A 162 -5.42 2.27 6.32
CA GLY A 162 -6.56 2.98 6.92
C GLY A 162 -6.53 3.20 8.44
N SER A 163 -5.35 3.15 9.07
CA SER A 163 -5.18 3.21 10.54
C SER A 163 -5.81 2.05 11.32
N GLU A 164 -6.17 0.96 10.64
CA GLU A 164 -6.71 -0.22 11.31
C GLU A 164 -5.67 -0.85 12.26
N GLY A 165 -6.11 -1.16 13.47
CA GLY A 165 -5.28 -1.75 14.52
C GLY A 165 -4.25 -0.80 15.14
N VAL A 166 -4.23 0.48 14.77
CA VAL A 166 -3.29 1.46 15.34
C VAL A 166 -3.83 1.97 16.68
N LYS A 167 -3.01 1.91 17.74
CA LYS A 167 -3.35 2.45 19.05
C LYS A 167 -2.20 3.23 19.68
N LEU A 168 -2.52 4.37 20.29
CA LEU A 168 -1.61 5.12 21.16
C LEU A 168 -1.73 4.56 22.59
N CYS A 169 -0.74 3.77 23.00
CA CYS A 169 -0.66 3.15 24.31
C CYS A 169 0.08 4.06 25.28
N ARG A 170 -0.52 4.33 26.45
CA ARG A 170 -0.01 5.25 27.48
C ARG A 170 0.68 4.55 28.65
N SER A 171 0.64 3.22 28.69
CA SER A 171 1.36 2.41 29.68
C SER A 171 1.93 1.13 29.07
N PHE A 172 2.82 0.48 29.82
CA PHE A 172 3.41 -0.79 29.45
C PHE A 172 2.35 -1.90 29.34
N GLU A 173 1.41 -1.95 30.28
CA GLU A 173 0.31 -2.91 30.30
C GLU A 173 -0.61 -2.71 29.10
N GLU A 174 -0.91 -1.45 28.75
CA GLU A 174 -1.72 -1.13 27.58
C GLU A 174 -1.02 -1.55 26.27
N THR A 175 0.30 -1.36 26.22
CA THR A 175 1.15 -1.77 25.09
C THR A 175 1.11 -3.29 24.92
N ARG A 176 1.34 -4.04 26.00
CA ARG A 176 1.29 -5.51 26.02
C ARG A 176 -0.08 -6.04 25.63
N ALA A 177 -1.14 -5.46 26.21
CA ALA A 177 -2.52 -5.88 25.94
C ALA A 177 -2.88 -5.68 24.47
N HIS A 178 -2.56 -4.51 23.89
CA HIS A 178 -2.87 -4.23 22.49
C HIS A 178 -2.02 -5.05 21.53
N PHE A 179 -0.74 -5.29 21.85
CA PHE A 179 0.11 -6.18 21.06
C PHE A 179 -0.49 -7.59 20.94
N ASN A 180 -0.90 -8.17 22.08
CA ASN A 180 -1.49 -9.52 22.09
C ASN A 180 -2.85 -9.56 21.38
N LEU A 181 -3.66 -8.50 21.49
CA LEU A 181 -4.92 -8.36 20.76
C LEU A 181 -4.69 -8.45 19.24
N LEU A 182 -3.75 -7.66 18.72
CA LEU A 182 -3.42 -7.65 17.29
C LEU A 182 -2.87 -9.00 16.82
N MET A 183 -1.93 -9.58 17.56
CA MET A 183 -1.38 -10.89 17.23
C MET A 183 -2.46 -11.99 17.24
N GLY A 184 -3.41 -11.93 18.18
CA GLY A 184 -4.55 -12.84 18.23
C GLY A 184 -5.44 -12.70 16.98
N ALA A 185 -5.84 -11.47 16.66
CA ALA A 185 -6.67 -11.17 15.50
C ALA A 185 -6.02 -11.64 14.19
N GLN A 186 -4.74 -11.32 13.97
CA GLN A 186 -4.00 -11.69 12.75
C GLN A 186 -3.87 -13.21 12.57
N ARG A 187 -3.73 -13.97 13.66
CA ARG A 187 -3.70 -15.44 13.61
C ARG A 187 -5.07 -16.02 13.22
N THR A 188 -6.17 -15.43 13.68
CA THR A 188 -7.53 -15.88 13.34
C THR A 188 -7.84 -15.71 11.86
N VAL A 189 -7.33 -14.64 11.23
CA VAL A 189 -7.56 -14.37 9.79
C VAL A 189 -6.50 -14.98 8.87
N GLY A 190 -5.55 -15.75 9.41
CA GLY A 190 -4.54 -16.44 8.61
C GLY A 190 -3.53 -15.52 7.91
N SER A 191 -3.27 -14.32 8.45
CA SER A 191 -2.33 -13.38 7.84
C SER A 191 -0.92 -13.97 7.77
N PHE A 192 -0.44 -14.28 6.56
CA PHE A 192 0.95 -14.64 6.33
C PHE A 192 1.86 -13.47 6.75
N GLY A 193 2.87 -13.75 7.58
CA GLY A 193 3.79 -12.71 8.07
C GLY A 193 3.25 -11.82 9.20
N ALA A 194 2.25 -12.28 9.95
CA ALA A 194 1.68 -11.55 11.09
C ALA A 194 2.75 -11.08 12.09
N ALA A 195 2.92 -9.77 12.18
CA ALA A 195 3.82 -9.11 13.12
C ALA A 195 3.25 -7.76 13.55
N VAL A 196 3.62 -7.34 14.75
CA VAL A 196 3.19 -6.08 15.38
C VAL A 196 4.41 -5.21 15.68
N LEU A 197 4.23 -3.91 15.48
CA LEU A 197 5.19 -2.86 15.79
C LEU A 197 4.83 -2.20 17.12
N VAL A 198 5.86 -1.92 17.92
CA VAL A 198 5.83 -0.94 19.00
C VAL A 198 6.80 0.18 18.62
N GLN A 199 6.29 1.40 18.49
CA GLN A 199 7.04 2.55 18.00
C GLN A 199 7.02 3.71 19.00
N GLU A 200 8.09 4.48 19.07
CA GLU A 200 8.09 5.74 19.83
C GLU A 200 6.99 6.70 19.31
N TYR A 201 6.42 7.49 20.20
CA TYR A 201 5.45 8.52 19.80
C TYR A 201 6.13 9.82 19.39
N LEU A 202 5.99 10.19 18.12
CA LEU A 202 6.46 11.47 17.61
C LEU A 202 5.43 12.59 17.87
N ARG A 203 5.73 13.46 18.84
CA ARG A 203 4.93 14.64 19.13
C ARG A 203 5.37 15.82 18.25
N GLY A 204 4.45 16.40 17.49
CA GLY A 204 4.74 17.58 16.68
C GLY A 204 3.70 17.82 15.60
N LYS A 205 4.03 18.69 14.65
CA LYS A 205 3.25 18.88 13.43
C LYS A 205 3.49 17.70 12.49
N GLU A 206 2.42 17.12 11.98
CA GLU A 206 2.47 16.09 10.95
C GLU A 206 2.37 16.76 9.58
N TYR A 207 3.23 16.36 8.66
CA TYR A 207 3.25 16.85 7.28
C TYR A 207 3.05 15.69 6.32
N VAL A 208 2.25 15.92 5.28
CA VAL A 208 2.15 15.03 4.12
C VAL A 208 2.90 15.68 2.97
N VAL A 209 3.87 14.96 2.40
CA VAL A 209 4.70 15.43 1.29
C VAL A 209 4.54 14.45 0.14
N ASP A 210 3.90 14.89 -0.93
CA ASP A 210 3.68 14.07 -2.12
C ASP A 210 4.80 14.32 -3.12
N HIS A 211 5.40 13.23 -3.61
CA HIS A 211 6.44 13.25 -4.64
C HIS A 211 6.05 12.40 -5.84
N VAL A 212 6.47 12.86 -7.03
CA VAL A 212 6.51 12.04 -8.24
C VAL A 212 7.97 11.87 -8.64
N SER A 213 8.38 10.64 -8.88
CA SER A 213 9.77 10.30 -9.23
C SER A 213 9.82 9.56 -10.55
N ARG A 214 10.81 9.89 -11.40
CA ARG A 214 11.07 9.18 -12.65
C ARG A 214 12.55 9.27 -13.00
N ASP A 215 13.15 8.12 -13.29
CA ASP A 215 14.55 8.00 -13.76
C ASP A 215 15.54 8.79 -12.86
N GLY A 216 15.37 8.67 -11.53
CA GLY A 216 16.18 9.37 -10.52
C GLY A 216 15.85 10.85 -10.29
N VAL A 217 14.90 11.42 -11.04
CA VAL A 217 14.45 12.81 -10.88
C VAL A 217 13.19 12.85 -10.02
N HIS A 218 13.24 13.62 -8.92
CA HIS A 218 12.16 13.76 -7.95
C HIS A 218 11.52 15.14 -8.03
N LYS A 219 10.18 15.20 -8.04
CA LYS A 219 9.41 16.45 -7.99
C LYS A 219 8.47 16.40 -6.79
N THR A 220 8.59 17.36 -5.88
CA THR A 220 7.59 17.61 -4.85
C THR A 220 6.37 18.24 -5.50
N VAL A 221 5.21 17.60 -5.38
CA VAL A 221 3.97 18.12 -5.99
C VAL A 221 3.10 18.81 -4.96
N MET A 222 3.09 18.34 -3.70
CA MET A 222 2.30 18.94 -2.64
C MET A 222 2.98 18.81 -1.27
N VAL A 223 2.71 19.78 -0.41
CA VAL A 223 3.09 19.77 1.00
C VAL A 223 1.90 20.27 1.81
N TRP A 224 1.37 19.42 2.70
CA TRP A 224 0.23 19.74 3.55
C TRP A 224 0.60 19.59 5.02
N VAL A 225 0.06 20.45 5.88
CA VAL A 225 0.04 20.23 7.33
C VAL A 225 -1.20 19.41 7.64
N TYR A 226 -1.01 18.23 8.22
CA TYR A 226 -2.10 17.35 8.61
C TYR A 226 -2.60 17.73 10.01
N ASP A 227 -3.91 17.92 10.13
CA ASP A 227 -4.58 18.25 11.39
C ASP A 227 -5.53 17.11 11.78
N LYS A 228 -5.06 16.22 12.67
CA LYS A 228 -5.90 15.17 13.28
C LYS A 228 -6.72 15.80 14.40
N ARG A 229 -7.94 16.22 14.05
CA ARG A 229 -8.92 16.67 15.05
C ARG A 229 -9.50 15.44 15.75
N ALA A 230 -9.55 15.52 17.08
CA ALA A 230 -10.17 14.52 17.93
C ALA A 230 -11.70 14.52 17.78
#